data_AF-A0A7V3K218-F1
#
_entry.id   AF-A0A7V3K218-F1
#
_cell.length_a   1.000
_cell.length_b   1.000
_cell.length_c   1.000
_cell.angle_alpha   90.00
_cell.angle_beta   90.00
_cell.angle_gamma   90.00
#
_symmetry.space_group_name_H-M   'P 1'
#
loop_
_entity.id
_entity.type
_entity.pdbx_description
1 polymer ?
#
loop_
_entity_poly.entity_id
_entity_poly.type
_entity_poly.pdbx_seq_one_letter_code
_entity_poly.pdbx_strand_id
1 'polypeptide(L)'
;QEDARTCNSIPDDWATLVLTSPPYTNNYDYADATRLEMSFWGEVQSWGDLHQKVRRHLIRSCTQHVAAEKEDLDRLLADPDLAPLMGEIKAVCYQLAGERLHHGGKKPYHLMIAAYFSDLAKVWKALRRVTSSGCRICFVVGDSAPYGIYVPVDHWLGELALAAGFHSYQFEKTRDRNVKWRNRKHRVPLHEGRLWVEG
;
A
#
# COMPACT_ATOMS: atom_id res chain seq x y z
N GLN A 1 -0.83 -18.59 -9.44
CA GLN A 1 -0.28 -17.23 -9.29
C GLN A 1 -0.28 -16.94 -7.81
N GLU A 2 0.86 -16.59 -7.24
CA GLU A 2 0.98 -16.29 -5.80
C GLU A 2 0.48 -14.88 -5.49
N ASP A 3 -0.05 -14.69 -4.28
CA ASP A 3 -0.58 -13.41 -3.79
C ASP A 3 -0.21 -13.23 -2.32
N ALA A 4 0.43 -12.11 -1.99
CA ALA A 4 0.84 -11.80 -0.62
C ALA A 4 -0.35 -11.60 0.33
N ARG A 5 -1.56 -11.32 -0.19
CA ARG A 5 -2.79 -11.19 0.62
C ARG A 5 -3.27 -12.53 1.16
N THR A 6 -2.76 -13.64 0.63
CA THR A 6 -3.17 -14.99 1.04
C THR A 6 -2.00 -15.91 1.37
N CYS A 7 -0.85 -15.78 0.70
CA CYS A 7 0.34 -16.63 0.83
C CYS A 7 0.01 -18.14 0.74
N ASN A 8 -0.86 -18.52 -0.19
CA ASN A 8 -1.45 -19.88 -0.24
C ASN A 8 -0.43 -21.01 -0.39
N SER A 9 0.70 -20.79 -1.08
CA SER A 9 1.74 -21.83 -1.23
C SER A 9 2.64 -21.99 -0.01
N ILE A 10 2.57 -21.07 0.95
CA ILE A 10 3.44 -21.06 2.12
C ILE A 10 2.71 -21.73 3.30
N PRO A 11 3.31 -22.77 3.93
CA PRO A 11 2.75 -23.41 5.10
C PRO A 11 2.58 -22.46 6.28
N ASP A 12 1.69 -22.82 7.20
CA ASP A 12 1.54 -22.13 8.47
C ASP A 12 2.83 -22.27 9.31
N ASP A 13 3.13 -21.25 10.12
CA ASP A 13 4.29 -21.21 11.03
C ASP A 13 5.66 -21.51 10.37
N TRP A 14 5.80 -21.26 9.07
CA TRP A 14 6.97 -21.64 8.29
C TRP A 14 8.16 -20.67 8.44
N ALA A 15 7.90 -19.36 8.44
CA ALA A 15 8.94 -18.34 8.43
C ALA A 15 9.26 -17.78 9.82
N THR A 16 10.55 -17.64 10.14
CA THR A 16 11.04 -16.95 11.35
C THR A 16 11.51 -15.52 11.07
N LEU A 17 11.82 -15.19 9.82
CA LEU A 17 12.24 -13.86 9.39
C LEU A 17 11.61 -13.52 8.02
N VAL A 18 11.00 -12.34 7.91
CA VAL A 18 10.49 -11.82 6.64
C VAL A 18 11.12 -10.45 6.37
N LEU A 19 11.79 -10.30 5.23
CA LEU A 19 12.36 -9.04 4.77
C LEU A 19 11.70 -8.68 3.43
N THR A 20 11.00 -7.55 3.36
CA THR A 20 10.29 -7.16 2.14
C THR A 20 10.05 -5.65 2.05
N SER A 21 9.52 -5.21 0.92
CA SER A 21 9.01 -3.86 0.72
C SER A 21 7.69 -3.95 -0.05
N PRO A 22 6.55 -3.54 0.53
CA PRO A 22 5.33 -3.41 -0.24
C PRO A 22 5.51 -2.31 -1.31
N PRO A 23 4.70 -2.29 -2.37
CA PRO A 23 4.72 -1.18 -3.32
C PRO A 23 4.42 0.12 -2.58
N TYR A 24 5.11 1.19 -2.95
CA TYR A 24 5.03 2.46 -2.23
C TYR A 24 3.71 3.16 -2.60
N THR A 25 3.10 3.88 -1.67
CA THR A 25 1.87 4.68 -1.90
C THR A 25 2.13 5.98 -2.66
N ASN A 26 2.97 5.91 -3.70
CA ASN A 26 3.45 7.05 -4.48
C ASN A 26 2.79 7.17 -5.86
N ASN A 27 1.79 6.35 -6.16
CA ASN A 27 1.10 6.29 -7.45
C ASN A 27 2.01 5.90 -8.63
N TYR A 28 2.95 4.99 -8.39
CA TYR A 28 3.75 4.36 -9.43
C TYR A 28 2.98 3.17 -10.02
N ASP A 29 2.83 3.14 -11.35
CA ASP A 29 2.15 2.04 -12.04
C ASP A 29 3.18 1.00 -12.48
N TYR A 30 3.36 -0.04 -11.66
CA TYR A 30 4.30 -1.12 -11.95
C TYR A 30 3.92 -1.91 -13.21
N ALA A 31 2.63 -2.00 -13.56
CA ALA A 31 2.19 -2.70 -14.77
C ALA A 31 2.53 -1.88 -16.02
N ASP A 32 2.36 -0.56 -15.98
CA ASP A 32 2.76 0.31 -17.10
C ASP A 32 4.29 0.39 -17.23
N ALA A 33 5.02 0.35 -16.11
CA ALA A 33 6.48 0.39 -16.10
C ALA A 33 7.13 -0.78 -16.87
N THR A 34 6.53 -1.97 -16.85
CA THR A 34 7.00 -3.16 -17.57
C THR A 34 6.21 -3.45 -18.84
N ARG A 35 5.42 -2.48 -19.31
CA ARG A 35 4.50 -2.68 -20.45
C ARG A 35 5.24 -3.00 -21.74
N LEU A 36 6.41 -2.38 -21.97
CA LEU A 36 7.17 -2.59 -23.20
C LEU A 36 7.63 -4.05 -23.31
N GLU A 37 8.15 -4.58 -22.20
CA GLU A 37 8.57 -5.97 -22.04
C GLU A 37 7.37 -6.90 -22.23
N MET A 38 6.28 -6.68 -21.50
CA MET A 38 5.09 -7.53 -21.65
C MET A 38 4.50 -7.49 -23.08
N SER A 39 4.58 -6.35 -23.77
CA SER A 39 4.15 -6.25 -25.18
C SER A 39 5.09 -6.99 -26.13
N PHE A 40 6.40 -6.89 -25.94
CA PHE A 40 7.37 -7.61 -26.78
C PHE A 40 7.22 -9.13 -26.63
N TRP A 41 6.95 -9.63 -25.41
CA TRP A 41 6.73 -11.05 -25.15
C TRP A 41 5.31 -11.53 -25.51
N GLY A 42 4.44 -10.64 -25.99
CA GLY A 42 3.07 -10.98 -26.39
C GLY A 42 2.10 -11.23 -25.23
N GLU A 43 2.50 -10.93 -23.99
CA GLU A 43 1.68 -11.11 -22.79
C GLU A 43 0.53 -10.10 -22.73
N VAL A 44 0.77 -8.87 -23.19
CA VAL A 44 -0.25 -7.80 -23.32
C VAL A 44 -0.29 -7.27 -24.75
N GLN A 45 -1.48 -7.28 -25.36
CA GLN A 45 -1.69 -6.80 -26.74
C GLN A 45 -2.40 -5.45 -26.81
N SER A 46 -2.97 -5.00 -25.69
CA SER A 46 -3.73 -3.76 -25.62
C SER A 46 -3.51 -3.05 -24.28
N TRP A 47 -3.92 -1.78 -24.19
CA TRP A 47 -3.93 -1.08 -22.91
C TRP A 47 -4.89 -1.72 -21.90
N GLY A 48 -6.01 -2.30 -22.38
CA GLY A 48 -6.98 -2.99 -21.52
C GLY A 48 -6.40 -4.27 -20.90
N ASP A 49 -5.50 -4.94 -21.61
CA ASP A 49 -4.83 -6.16 -21.14
C ASP A 49 -4.02 -5.90 -19.87
N LEU A 50 -3.39 -4.72 -19.74
CA LEU A 50 -2.63 -4.37 -18.53
C LEU A 50 -3.49 -4.47 -17.28
N HIS A 51 -4.74 -4.01 -17.37
CA HIS A 51 -5.63 -4.07 -16.23
C HIS A 51 -6.09 -5.51 -15.95
N GLN A 52 -6.57 -6.20 -16.99
CA GLN A 52 -7.17 -7.54 -16.86
C GLN A 52 -6.15 -8.64 -16.54
N LYS A 53 -4.92 -8.54 -17.04
CA LYS A 53 -3.89 -9.57 -16.87
C LYS A 53 -2.93 -9.26 -15.72
N VAL A 54 -2.77 -7.98 -15.34
CA VAL A 54 -1.74 -7.56 -14.38
C VAL A 54 -2.31 -6.77 -13.20
N ARG A 55 -2.85 -5.56 -13.43
CA ARG A 55 -3.15 -4.61 -12.33
C ARG A 55 -4.11 -5.16 -11.28
N ARG A 56 -5.13 -5.94 -11.68
CA ARG A 56 -6.10 -6.53 -10.73
C ARG A 56 -5.48 -7.51 -9.73
N HIS A 57 -4.30 -8.04 -10.05
CA HIS A 57 -3.56 -8.98 -9.20
C HIS A 57 -2.52 -8.28 -8.31
N LEU A 58 -2.29 -6.98 -8.49
CA LEU A 58 -1.33 -6.21 -7.70
C LEU A 58 -2.00 -5.56 -6.48
N ILE A 59 -1.20 -5.31 -5.44
CA ILE A 59 -1.60 -4.41 -4.34
C ILE A 59 -1.95 -3.03 -4.92
N ARG A 60 -3.09 -2.47 -4.51
CA ARG A 60 -3.67 -1.23 -5.03
C ARG A 60 -2.90 0.02 -4.56
N SER A 61 -1.72 0.25 -5.14
CA SER A 61 -0.81 1.38 -4.85
C SER A 61 -0.83 2.50 -5.91
N CYS A 62 -1.67 2.36 -6.93
CA CYS A 62 -1.81 3.31 -8.04
C CYS A 62 -3.29 3.62 -8.32
N THR A 63 -3.60 4.88 -8.64
CA THR A 63 -4.97 5.31 -8.96
C THR A 63 -5.56 4.64 -10.19
N GLN A 64 -4.72 4.12 -11.09
CA GLN A 64 -5.19 3.34 -12.24
C GLN A 64 -5.80 1.99 -11.82
N HIS A 65 -5.43 1.45 -10.66
CA HIS A 65 -5.99 0.19 -10.16
C HIS A 65 -7.43 0.40 -9.69
N VAL A 66 -7.69 1.47 -8.94
CA VAL A 66 -9.00 1.77 -8.35
C VAL A 66 -9.97 2.44 -9.33
N ALA A 67 -9.48 3.21 -10.31
CA ALA A 67 -10.34 3.89 -11.27
C ALA A 67 -11.08 2.91 -12.21
N ALA A 68 -10.46 1.77 -12.52
CA ALA A 68 -11.05 0.75 -13.39
C ALA A 68 -12.14 -0.06 -12.68
N GLU A 69 -12.01 -0.25 -11.36
CA GLU A 69 -12.91 -1.08 -10.55
C GLU A 69 -14.16 -0.32 -10.05
N LYS A 70 -14.30 0.98 -10.35
CA LYS A 70 -15.39 1.85 -9.87
C LYS A 70 -15.62 1.75 -8.36
N GLU A 71 -14.52 1.69 -7.61
CA GLU A 71 -14.54 1.54 -6.16
C GLU A 71 -15.29 2.69 -5.48
N ASP A 72 -16.02 2.35 -4.43
CA ASP A 72 -16.73 3.29 -3.57
C ASP A 72 -15.95 3.48 -2.26
N LEU A 73 -15.78 4.74 -1.83
CA LEU A 73 -14.95 5.05 -0.67
C LEU A 73 -15.55 4.47 0.61
N ASP A 74 -16.86 4.61 0.80
CA ASP A 74 -17.53 4.17 2.02
C ASP A 74 -17.50 2.64 2.11
N ARG A 75 -17.67 1.95 0.98
CA ARG A 75 -17.47 0.49 0.90
C ARG A 75 -16.04 0.07 1.24
N LEU A 76 -15.03 0.76 0.72
CA LEU A 76 -13.63 0.43 1.03
C LEU A 76 -13.32 0.65 2.52
N LEU A 77 -13.81 1.75 3.09
CA LEU A 77 -13.65 2.04 4.52
C LEU A 77 -14.49 1.12 5.41
N ALA A 78 -15.55 0.51 4.90
CA ALA A 78 -16.32 -0.50 5.64
C ALA A 78 -15.60 -1.86 5.73
N ASP A 79 -14.41 -2.03 5.13
CA ASP A 79 -13.60 -3.23 5.32
C ASP A 79 -13.26 -3.39 6.82
N PRO A 80 -13.68 -4.49 7.48
CA PRO A 80 -13.43 -4.69 8.91
C PRO A 80 -11.94 -4.71 9.24
N ASP A 81 -11.08 -5.01 8.26
CA ASP A 81 -9.63 -5.08 8.45
C ASP A 81 -9.01 -3.69 8.60
N LEU A 82 -9.74 -2.63 8.25
CA LEU A 82 -9.37 -1.23 8.47
C LEU A 82 -9.86 -0.66 9.80
N ALA A 83 -10.60 -1.44 10.61
CA ALA A 83 -11.13 -0.98 11.89
C ALA A 83 -10.09 -0.30 12.81
N PRO A 84 -8.84 -0.81 12.94
CA PRO A 84 -7.81 -0.17 13.77
C PRO A 84 -7.44 1.25 13.33
N LEU A 85 -7.57 1.53 12.03
CA LEU A 85 -7.16 2.80 11.43
C LEU A 85 -8.33 3.80 11.31
N MET A 86 -9.57 3.37 11.57
CA MET A 86 -10.78 4.08 11.14
C MET A 86 -10.86 5.53 11.65
N GLY A 87 -10.31 5.79 12.84
CA GLY A 87 -10.26 7.15 13.42
C GLY A 87 -9.44 8.14 12.58
N GLU A 88 -8.38 7.66 11.91
CA GLU A 88 -7.45 8.50 11.15
C GLU A 88 -7.64 8.37 9.63
N ILE A 89 -7.70 7.13 9.12
CA ILE A 89 -7.73 6.87 7.67
C ILE A 89 -8.97 7.50 7.02
N LYS A 90 -10.10 7.50 7.72
CA LYS A 90 -11.35 8.10 7.25
C LYS A 90 -11.16 9.60 7.00
N ALA A 91 -10.59 10.32 7.97
CA ALA A 91 -10.37 11.76 7.86
C ALA A 91 -9.44 12.10 6.68
N VAL A 92 -8.31 11.39 6.56
CA VAL A 92 -7.34 11.57 5.47
C VAL A 92 -7.98 11.29 4.11
N CYS A 93 -8.75 10.21 3.99
CA CYS A 93 -9.42 9.86 2.73
C CYS A 93 -10.46 10.90 2.31
N TYR A 94 -11.31 11.41 3.21
CA TYR A 94 -12.25 12.48 2.85
C TYR A 94 -11.54 13.79 2.51
N GLN A 95 -10.46 14.12 3.22
CA GLN A 95 -9.65 15.29 2.89
C GLN A 95 -9.07 15.18 1.47
N LEU A 96 -8.51 14.02 1.12
CA LEU A 96 -8.01 13.72 -0.23
C LEU A 96 -9.13 13.77 -1.27
N ALA A 97 -10.35 13.33 -0.95
CA ALA A 97 -11.48 13.34 -1.85
C ALA A 97 -11.94 14.78 -2.19
N GLY A 98 -11.93 15.67 -1.19
CA GLY A 98 -12.19 17.10 -1.38
C GLY A 98 -11.08 17.79 -2.15
N GLU A 99 -9.83 17.62 -1.70
CA GLU A 99 -8.65 18.26 -2.30
C GLU A 99 -8.52 17.92 -3.79
N ARG A 100 -8.84 16.68 -4.17
CA ARG A 100 -8.87 16.21 -5.57
C ARG A 100 -9.57 17.15 -6.54
N LEU A 101 -10.63 17.84 -6.10
CA LEU A 101 -11.43 18.74 -6.94
C LEU A 101 -10.64 19.97 -7.42
N HIS A 102 -9.56 20.34 -6.72
CA HIS A 102 -8.70 21.48 -7.04
C HIS A 102 -7.55 21.14 -8.00
N HIS A 103 -7.42 19.88 -8.45
CA HIS A 103 -6.32 19.43 -9.31
C HIS A 103 -6.83 18.99 -10.69
N GLY A 104 -6.20 19.45 -11.77
CA GLY A 104 -6.63 19.19 -13.16
C GLY A 104 -6.75 17.71 -13.55
N GLY A 105 -6.02 16.80 -12.88
CA GLY A 105 -6.11 15.36 -13.12
C GLY A 105 -7.14 14.61 -12.25
N LYS A 106 -7.67 15.24 -11.19
CA LYS A 106 -8.65 14.66 -10.25
C LYS A 106 -8.41 13.19 -9.89
N LYS A 107 -7.14 12.81 -9.72
CA LYS A 107 -6.68 11.48 -9.36
C LYS A 107 -7.34 11.02 -8.05
N PRO A 108 -7.98 9.84 -8.02
CA PRO A 108 -8.71 9.36 -6.86
C PRO A 108 -7.78 8.79 -5.77
N TYR A 109 -6.90 9.62 -5.20
CA TYR A 109 -5.97 9.17 -4.16
C TYR A 109 -6.67 8.68 -2.90
N HIS A 110 -7.85 9.24 -2.57
CA HIS A 110 -8.68 8.75 -1.47
C HIS A 110 -9.06 7.26 -1.62
N LEU A 111 -9.49 6.83 -2.82
CA LEU A 111 -9.77 5.42 -3.09
C LEU A 111 -8.50 4.58 -3.06
N MET A 112 -7.41 5.08 -3.65
CA MET A 112 -6.13 4.39 -3.68
C MET A 112 -5.59 4.12 -2.27
N ILE A 113 -5.65 5.10 -1.37
CA ILE A 113 -5.20 4.95 0.02
C ILE A 113 -6.06 3.94 0.76
N ALA A 114 -7.39 4.06 0.72
CA ALA A 114 -8.27 3.09 1.38
C ALA A 114 -8.06 1.66 0.87
N ALA A 115 -7.98 1.50 -0.45
CA ALA A 115 -7.72 0.21 -1.10
C ALA A 115 -6.35 -0.38 -0.74
N TYR A 116 -5.30 0.46 -0.70
CA TYR A 116 -3.95 0.05 -0.36
C TYR A 116 -3.87 -0.56 1.05
N PHE A 117 -4.41 0.15 2.04
CA PHE A 117 -4.37 -0.34 3.43
C PHE A 117 -5.32 -1.53 3.63
N SER A 118 -6.45 -1.59 2.91
CA SER A 118 -7.32 -2.77 2.88
C SER A 118 -6.59 -4.01 2.33
N ASP A 119 -5.75 -3.85 1.31
CA ASP A 119 -4.92 -4.94 0.78
C ASP A 119 -3.83 -5.34 1.78
N LEU A 120 -3.11 -4.37 2.36
CA LEU A 120 -2.01 -4.67 3.29
C LEU A 120 -2.47 -5.20 4.65
N ALA A 121 -3.68 -4.89 5.09
CA ALA A 121 -4.27 -5.54 6.26
C ALA A 121 -4.44 -7.05 6.03
N LYS A 122 -4.85 -7.47 4.81
CA LYS A 122 -4.91 -8.88 4.42
C LYS A 122 -3.52 -9.52 4.36
N VAL A 123 -2.53 -8.78 3.85
CA VAL A 123 -1.12 -9.22 3.86
C VAL A 123 -0.64 -9.47 5.30
N TRP A 124 -0.93 -8.58 6.25
CA TRP A 124 -0.54 -8.79 7.65
C TRP A 124 -1.18 -10.04 8.26
N LYS A 125 -2.45 -10.31 7.97
CA LYS A 125 -3.11 -11.56 8.39
C LYS A 125 -2.48 -12.80 7.77
N ALA A 126 -2.18 -12.75 6.47
CA ALA A 126 -1.47 -13.83 5.79
C ALA A 126 -0.08 -14.06 6.40
N LEU A 127 0.66 -12.99 6.68
CA LEU A 127 1.95 -13.04 7.36
C LEU A 127 1.83 -13.68 8.74
N ARG A 128 0.86 -13.26 9.57
CA ARG A 128 0.66 -13.86 10.89
C ARG A 128 0.47 -15.36 10.81
N ARG A 129 -0.29 -15.86 9.83
CA ARG A 129 -0.50 -17.30 9.61
C ARG A 129 0.80 -18.02 9.24
N VAL A 130 1.58 -17.48 8.31
CA VAL A 130 2.76 -18.18 7.75
C VAL A 130 4.04 -18.00 8.56
N THR A 131 4.04 -17.10 9.55
CA THR A 131 5.20 -16.86 10.41
C THR A 131 5.01 -17.49 11.79
N SER A 132 6.06 -18.10 12.31
CA SER A 132 6.05 -18.72 13.64
C SER A 132 5.99 -17.68 14.78
N SER A 133 5.74 -18.13 16.00
CA SER A 133 5.87 -17.28 17.19
C SER A 133 7.33 -16.85 17.40
N GLY A 134 7.54 -15.59 17.80
CA GLY A 134 8.87 -15.00 17.93
C GLY A 134 9.53 -14.68 16.58
N CYS A 135 8.75 -14.66 15.49
CA CYS A 135 9.24 -14.22 14.20
C CYS A 135 9.58 -12.72 14.21
N ARG A 136 10.38 -12.31 13.24
CA ARG A 136 10.69 -10.90 12.98
C ARG A 136 10.34 -10.54 11.56
N ILE A 137 9.73 -9.38 11.35
CA ILE A 137 9.37 -8.88 10.03
C ILE A 137 9.95 -7.48 9.85
N CYS A 138 10.57 -7.22 8.71
CA CYS A 138 11.08 -5.91 8.32
C CYS A 138 10.45 -5.48 7.00
N PHE A 139 9.65 -4.42 7.06
CA PHE A 139 9.13 -3.74 5.89
C PHE A 139 9.96 -2.48 5.61
N VAL A 140 10.54 -2.38 4.41
CA VAL A 140 11.14 -1.12 3.95
C VAL A 140 10.04 -0.26 3.33
N VAL A 141 9.68 0.82 4.00
CA VAL A 141 8.55 1.67 3.63
C VAL A 141 8.90 3.15 3.73
N GLY A 142 8.19 3.94 2.92
CA GLY A 142 8.19 5.38 3.00
C GLY A 142 6.77 5.90 2.92
N ASP A 143 6.49 6.87 3.78
CA ASP A 143 5.28 7.66 3.85
C ASP A 143 5.11 8.55 2.61
N SER A 144 3.89 9.06 2.44
CA SER A 144 3.50 9.75 1.21
C SER A 144 2.65 10.98 1.52
N ALA A 145 2.60 11.90 0.55
CA ALA A 145 1.72 13.06 0.64
C ALA A 145 1.00 13.33 -0.70
N PRO A 146 0.07 12.46 -1.13
CA PRO A 146 -0.76 12.72 -2.31
C PRO A 146 -1.53 14.04 -2.11
N TYR A 147 -1.51 14.91 -3.12
CA TYR A 147 -2.03 16.28 -3.01
C TYR A 147 -1.50 17.11 -1.83
N GLY A 148 -0.34 16.75 -1.27
CA GLY A 148 0.20 17.44 -0.09
C GLY A 148 -0.52 17.12 1.21
N ILE A 149 -1.39 16.10 1.24
CA ILE A 149 -2.02 15.59 2.45
C ILE A 149 -1.21 14.39 2.94
N TYR A 150 -0.69 14.48 4.16
CA TYR A 150 0.20 13.47 4.73
C TYR A 150 -0.52 12.14 5.00
N VAL A 151 0.16 11.03 4.68
CA VAL A 151 -0.29 9.66 4.94
C VAL A 151 0.81 8.96 5.77
N PRO A 152 0.58 8.66 7.06
CA PRO A 152 1.57 8.08 7.95
C PRO A 152 1.69 6.56 7.73
N VAL A 153 2.33 6.16 6.63
CA VAL A 153 2.36 4.76 6.17
C VAL A 153 2.97 3.81 7.19
N ASP A 154 4.09 4.19 7.80
CA ASP A 154 4.79 3.37 8.80
C ASP A 154 3.93 3.13 10.03
N HIS A 155 3.30 4.18 10.58
CA HIS A 155 2.39 4.09 11.72
C HIS A 155 1.19 3.17 11.39
N TRP A 156 0.47 3.43 10.30
CA TRP A 156 -0.71 2.65 9.95
C TRP A 156 -0.39 1.18 9.65
N LEU A 157 0.77 0.88 9.05
CA LEU A 157 1.20 -0.50 8.88
C LEU A 157 1.54 -1.18 10.20
N GLY A 158 2.13 -0.45 11.16
CA GLY A 158 2.35 -0.93 12.51
C GLY A 158 1.04 -1.29 13.22
N GLU A 159 0.05 -0.39 13.21
CA GLU A 159 -1.27 -0.64 13.81
C GLU A 159 -2.00 -1.83 13.17
N LEU A 160 -1.91 -1.98 11.84
CA LEU A 160 -2.45 -3.16 11.16
C LEU A 160 -1.72 -4.46 11.54
N ALA A 161 -0.42 -4.40 11.78
CA ALA A 161 0.35 -5.54 12.25
C ALA A 161 -0.10 -5.96 13.67
N LEU A 162 -0.25 -5.01 14.60
CA LEU A 162 -0.77 -5.29 15.94
C LEU A 162 -2.16 -5.94 15.87
N ALA A 163 -3.05 -5.37 15.06
CA ALA A 163 -4.40 -5.90 14.87
C ALA A 163 -4.43 -7.29 14.22
N ALA A 164 -3.43 -7.63 13.41
CA ALA A 164 -3.29 -8.96 12.84
C ALA A 164 -2.76 -10.00 13.83
N GLY A 165 -2.34 -9.60 15.05
CA GLY A 165 -1.86 -10.50 16.10
C GLY A 165 -0.34 -10.52 16.29
N PHE A 166 0.38 -9.50 15.80
CA PHE A 166 1.78 -9.28 16.18
C PHE A 166 1.88 -8.53 17.51
N HIS A 167 3.01 -8.66 18.21
CA HIS A 167 3.19 -8.17 19.58
C HIS A 167 3.57 -6.70 19.66
N SER A 168 4.47 -6.25 18.77
CA SER A 168 4.99 -4.87 18.80
C SER A 168 5.55 -4.48 17.44
N TYR A 169 5.70 -3.18 17.22
CA TYR A 169 6.45 -2.65 16.09
C TYR A 169 7.33 -1.47 16.49
N GLN A 170 8.36 -1.23 15.69
CA GLN A 170 9.23 -0.06 15.78
C GLN A 170 9.59 0.41 14.38
N PHE A 171 9.61 1.73 14.17
CA PHE A 171 10.11 2.32 12.95
C PHE A 171 11.53 2.88 13.14
N GLU A 172 12.46 2.41 12.31
CA GLU A 172 13.83 2.91 12.22
C GLU A 172 13.94 3.79 10.96
N LYS A 173 13.93 5.12 11.15
CA LYS A 173 14.10 6.07 10.04
C LYS A 173 15.50 5.95 9.45
N THR A 174 15.60 5.73 8.13
CA THR A 174 16.89 5.63 7.42
C THR A 174 17.23 6.90 6.63
N ARG A 175 16.23 7.65 6.15
CA ARG A 175 16.44 8.92 5.44
C ARG A 175 15.24 9.84 5.47
N ASP A 176 15.52 11.14 5.39
CA ASP A 176 14.50 12.14 5.06
C ASP A 176 14.25 12.18 3.54
N ARG A 177 12.99 12.39 3.19
CA ARG A 177 12.50 12.56 1.82
C ARG A 177 11.87 13.95 1.68
N ASN A 178 11.82 14.41 0.44
CA ASN A 178 11.32 15.75 0.09
C ASN A 178 12.14 16.94 0.64
N VAL A 179 13.42 16.73 1.01
CA VAL A 179 14.28 17.78 1.60
C VAL A 179 15.28 18.43 0.63
N LYS A 180 15.75 17.71 -0.41
CA LYS A 180 16.86 18.20 -1.27
C LYS A 180 16.43 19.13 -2.40
N TRP A 181 15.31 18.84 -3.05
CA TRP A 181 14.85 19.57 -4.24
C TRP A 181 13.45 20.11 -4.01
N ARG A 182 13.19 21.31 -4.54
CA ARG A 182 11.88 21.96 -4.43
C ARG A 182 10.82 21.14 -5.18
N ASN A 183 10.13 20.27 -4.46
CA ASN A 183 9.12 19.39 -5.04
C ASN A 183 7.97 20.22 -5.61
N ARG A 184 7.65 20.04 -6.89
CA ARG A 184 6.65 20.87 -7.56
C ARG A 184 5.21 20.55 -7.09
N LYS A 185 4.99 19.44 -6.37
CA LYS A 185 3.67 18.96 -5.94
C LYS A 185 3.30 19.32 -4.50
N HIS A 186 4.22 19.23 -3.54
CA HIS A 186 3.97 19.58 -2.13
C HIS A 186 5.25 19.93 -1.38
N ARG A 187 5.11 20.43 -0.13
CA ARG A 187 6.23 20.74 0.78
C ARG A 187 6.32 19.84 2.02
N VAL A 188 5.36 18.93 2.18
CA VAL A 188 5.32 17.99 3.33
C VAL A 188 6.64 17.22 3.44
N PRO A 189 7.38 17.35 4.56
CA PRO A 189 8.53 16.49 4.85
C PRO A 189 8.06 15.04 4.96
N LEU A 190 8.81 14.12 4.36
CA LEU A 190 8.49 12.69 4.38
C LEU A 190 9.71 11.92 4.89
N HIS A 191 9.54 10.66 5.25
CA HIS A 191 10.66 9.78 5.54
C HIS A 191 10.58 8.45 4.78
N GLU A 192 11.63 7.67 4.96
CA GLU A 192 11.69 6.27 4.60
C GLU A 192 12.56 5.57 5.64
N GLY A 193 12.25 4.31 5.88
CA GLY A 193 12.89 3.54 6.92
C GLY A 193 12.45 2.10 6.93
N ARG A 194 12.76 1.45 8.04
CA ARG A 194 12.46 0.04 8.29
C ARG A 194 11.41 -0.03 9.38
N LEU A 195 10.25 -0.56 9.05
CA LEU A 195 9.25 -0.96 10.02
C LEU A 195 9.56 -2.39 10.46
N TRP A 196 10.08 -2.52 11.68
CA TRP A 196 10.31 -3.78 12.35
C TRP A 196 9.05 -4.18 13.12
N VAL A 197 8.62 -5.43 12.97
CA VAL A 197 7.47 -6.02 13.67
C VAL A 197 7.90 -7.33 14.31
N GLU A 198 7.50 -7.53 15.56
CA GLU A 198 7.85 -8.71 16.37
C GLU A 198 6.58 -9.56 16.59
N GLY A 199 6.68 -10.86 16.32
CA GLY A 199 5.54 -11.80 16.37
C GLY A 199 5.61 -12.85 17.46
#